data_AF-A0A0W0S929-F1
#
_entry.id   AF-A0A0W0S929-F1
#
_cell.length_a   1.000
_cell.length_b   1.000
_cell.length_c   1.000
_cell.angle_alpha   90.00
_cell.angle_beta   90.00
_cell.angle_gamma   90.00
#
_symmetry.space_group_name_H-M   'P 1'
#
loop_
_entity.id
_entity.type
_entity.pdbx_description
1 polymer ?
#
loop_
_entity_poly.entity_id
_entity_poly.type
_entity_poly.pdbx_seq_one_letter_code
_entity_poly.pdbx_strand_id
1 'polypeptide(L)'
;MKFENSLFEERFNDYWNRNVVVLDTIIRNINMQNLFANRANVGDLIKSYQQHVRNMLSNLFRQESMFEDKGYVQEYRKNTIEQAHEDLAVYSRLFPEYQETITEFLNAIDKDSSLKIDEAPSLAYKFAK
;
A
#
# COMPACT_ATOMS: atom_id res chain seq x y z
N MET A 1 -1.06 -17.05 -16.21
CA MET A 1 -1.89 -15.84 -16.41
C MET A 1 -1.04 -14.63 -16.11
N LYS A 2 -1.20 -13.51 -16.83
CA LYS A 2 -0.51 -12.25 -16.52
C LYS A 2 -1.37 -11.32 -15.68
N PHE A 3 -0.73 -10.52 -14.84
CA PHE A 3 -1.35 -9.44 -14.09
C PHE A 3 -1.37 -8.14 -14.92
N GLU A 4 -0.26 -7.80 -15.56
CA GLU A 4 -0.12 -6.59 -16.37
C GLU A 4 -1.17 -6.55 -17.51
N ASN A 5 -1.86 -5.41 -17.64
CA ASN A 5 -2.94 -5.16 -18.58
C ASN A 5 -4.10 -6.17 -18.48
N SER A 6 -4.30 -6.78 -17.31
CA SER A 6 -5.38 -7.74 -17.08
C SER A 6 -6.57 -7.14 -16.34
N LEU A 7 -7.70 -7.86 -16.38
CA LEU A 7 -8.86 -7.55 -15.54
C LEU A 7 -8.56 -7.61 -14.03
N PHE A 8 -7.48 -8.28 -13.62
CA PHE A 8 -7.06 -8.27 -12.21
C PHE A 8 -6.46 -6.92 -11.86
N GLU A 9 -5.52 -6.42 -12.65
CA GLU A 9 -4.92 -5.11 -12.45
C GLU A 9 -5.99 -4.00 -12.45
N GLU A 10 -6.92 -4.04 -13.42
CA GLU A 10 -8.04 -3.11 -13.47
C GLU A 10 -8.86 -3.11 -12.16
N ARG A 11 -9.17 -4.30 -11.61
CA ARG A 11 -9.91 -4.41 -10.33
C ARG A 11 -9.13 -3.87 -9.14
N PHE A 12 -7.82 -4.07 -9.11
CA PHE A 12 -6.97 -3.52 -8.07
C PHE A 12 -6.92 -1.98 -8.16
N ASN A 13 -6.74 -1.43 -9.36
CA ASN A 13 -6.78 0.00 -9.61
C ASN A 13 -8.13 0.62 -9.25
N ASP A 14 -9.24 -0.03 -9.63
CA ASP A 14 -10.59 0.40 -9.27
C ASP A 14 -10.84 0.40 -7.76
N TYR A 15 -10.38 -0.64 -7.07
CA TYR A 15 -10.47 -0.70 -5.62
C TYR A 15 -9.68 0.44 -4.96
N TRP A 16 -8.46 0.68 -5.42
CA TRP A 16 -7.62 1.78 -4.94
C TRP A 16 -8.29 3.13 -5.15
N ASN A 17 -8.74 3.42 -6.37
CA ASN A 17 -9.38 4.69 -6.71
C ASN A 17 -10.66 4.94 -5.92
N ARG A 18 -11.50 3.92 -5.73
CA ARG A 18 -12.79 4.08 -5.03
C ARG A 18 -12.67 4.23 -3.53
N ASN A 19 -11.61 3.66 -2.93
CA ASN A 19 -11.47 3.64 -1.47
C ASN A 19 -10.32 4.53 -1.00
N VAL A 20 -9.11 4.31 -1.51
CA VAL A 20 -7.90 4.96 -1.02
C VAL A 20 -7.82 6.41 -1.49
N VAL A 21 -7.97 6.67 -2.79
CA VAL A 21 -7.91 8.04 -3.35
C VAL A 21 -9.04 8.92 -2.80
N VAL A 22 -10.25 8.35 -2.65
CA VAL A 22 -11.39 9.07 -2.06
C VAL A 22 -11.10 9.44 -0.60
N LEU A 23 -10.58 8.51 0.21
CA LEU A 23 -10.23 8.80 1.60
C LEU A 23 -9.09 9.82 1.71
N ASP A 24 -8.05 9.72 0.89
CA ASP A 24 -6.96 10.70 0.86
C ASP A 24 -7.47 12.11 0.58
N THR A 25 -8.34 12.23 -0.43
CA THR A 25 -8.99 13.51 -0.76
C THR A 25 -9.77 14.06 0.43
N ILE A 26 -10.56 13.23 1.11
CA ILE A 26 -11.35 13.65 2.27
C ILE A 26 -10.43 14.09 3.42
N ILE A 27 -9.43 13.28 3.78
CA ILE A 27 -8.51 13.53 4.89
C ILE A 27 -7.76 14.86 4.67
N ARG A 28 -7.21 15.09 3.48
CA ARG A 28 -6.50 16.33 3.14
C ARG A 28 -7.42 17.55 3.15
N ASN A 29 -8.66 17.39 2.70
CA ASN A 29 -9.64 18.48 2.68
C ASN A 29 -10.11 18.91 4.07
N ILE A 30 -10.15 18.01 5.06
CA ILE A 30 -10.51 18.36 6.44
C ILE A 30 -9.56 19.41 7.02
N ASN A 31 -8.26 19.33 6.69
CA ASN A 31 -7.30 20.33 7.14
C ASN A 31 -7.54 21.72 6.50
N MET A 32 -7.94 21.77 5.22
CA MET A 32 -8.13 23.04 4.50
C MET A 32 -9.36 23.83 4.97
N GLN A 33 -10.39 23.17 5.50
CA GLN A 33 -11.65 23.84 5.85
C GLN A 33 -11.71 24.38 7.29
N ASN A 34 -10.65 24.18 8.10
CA ASN A 34 -10.56 24.65 9.50
C ASN A 34 -11.79 24.31 10.38
N LEU A 35 -12.44 23.19 10.07
CA LEU A 35 -13.62 22.71 10.80
C LEU A 35 -13.15 21.90 12.01
N PHE A 36 -12.91 22.57 13.14
CA PHE A 36 -12.57 21.93 14.41
C PHE A 36 -13.55 20.78 14.77
N ALA A 37 -14.82 20.88 14.36
CA ALA A 37 -15.84 19.83 14.53
C ALA A 37 -15.60 18.57 13.66
N ASN A 38 -14.95 18.69 12.51
CA ASN A 38 -14.68 17.55 11.61
C ASN A 38 -13.37 16.81 11.93
N ARG A 39 -12.51 17.36 12.80
CA ARG A 39 -11.26 16.69 13.21
C ARG A 39 -11.51 15.44 14.07
N ALA A 40 -12.63 15.37 14.79
CA ALA A 40 -12.96 14.22 15.65
C ALA A 40 -12.97 12.87 14.91
N ASN A 41 -13.29 12.86 13.61
CA ASN A 41 -13.39 11.65 12.81
C ASN A 41 -12.12 11.35 11.99
N VAL A 42 -11.11 12.22 12.01
CA VAL A 42 -9.91 12.06 11.17
C VAL A 42 -9.16 10.77 11.51
N GLY A 43 -9.04 10.44 12.80
CA GLY A 43 -8.41 9.19 13.22
C GLY A 43 -9.07 7.94 12.62
N ASP A 44 -10.40 7.92 12.55
CA ASP A 44 -11.13 6.79 11.97
C ASP A 44 -10.98 6.74 10.44
N LEU A 45 -10.92 7.90 9.77
CA LEU A 45 -10.63 7.97 8.35
C LEU A 45 -9.22 7.47 8.02
N ILE A 46 -8.21 7.85 8.83
CA ILE A 46 -6.83 7.37 8.68
C ILE A 46 -6.78 5.85 8.88
N LYS A 47 -7.44 5.31 9.92
CA LYS A 47 -7.52 3.86 10.14
C LYS A 47 -8.23 3.13 9.00
N SER A 48 -9.29 3.72 8.45
CA SER A 48 -9.99 3.18 7.28
C SER A 48 -9.08 3.14 6.06
N TYR A 49 -8.36 4.23 5.77
CA TYR A 49 -7.35 4.31 4.71
C TYR A 49 -6.32 3.18 4.87
N GLN A 50 -5.74 3.06 6.07
CA GLN A 50 -4.76 2.01 6.41
C GLN A 50 -5.32 0.61 6.18
N GLN A 51 -6.56 0.36 6.59
CA GLN A 51 -7.21 -0.94 6.38
C GLN A 51 -7.40 -1.27 4.90
N HIS A 52 -7.78 -0.29 4.07
CA HIS A 52 -7.91 -0.49 2.63
C HIS A 52 -6.57 -0.80 1.96
N VAL A 53 -5.50 -0.10 2.34
CA VAL A 53 -4.13 -0.40 1.89
C VAL A 53 -3.72 -1.82 2.29
N ARG A 54 -3.93 -2.21 3.56
CA ARG A 54 -3.65 -3.58 4.04
C ARG A 54 -4.41 -4.64 3.25
N ASN A 55 -5.70 -4.42 2.99
CA ASN A 55 -6.54 -5.35 2.23
C ASN A 55 -5.99 -5.54 0.82
N MET A 56 -5.59 -4.45 0.16
CA MET A 56 -5.03 -4.48 -1.18
C MET A 56 -3.71 -5.27 -1.21
N LEU A 57 -2.77 -4.92 -0.33
CA LEU A 57 -1.46 -5.60 -0.23
C LEU A 57 -1.60 -7.08 0.11
N SER A 58 -2.51 -7.43 1.04
CA SER A 58 -2.79 -8.81 1.42
C SER A 58 -3.37 -9.62 0.26
N ASN A 59 -4.27 -9.02 -0.52
CA ASN A 59 -4.88 -9.67 -1.68
C ASN A 59 -3.86 -9.88 -2.80
N LEU A 60 -3.03 -8.88 -3.10
CA LEU A 60 -1.92 -9.02 -4.06
C LEU A 60 -0.98 -10.16 -3.63
N PHE A 61 -0.56 -10.19 -2.37
CA PHE A 61 0.32 -11.22 -1.84
C PHE A 61 -0.26 -12.63 -2.01
N ARG A 62 -1.55 -12.81 -1.69
CA ARG A 62 -2.23 -14.12 -1.78
C ARG A 62 -2.36 -14.63 -3.21
N GLN A 63 -2.48 -13.72 -4.18
CA GLN A 63 -2.71 -14.05 -5.58
C GLN A 63 -1.43 -14.06 -6.42
N GLU A 64 -0.31 -13.53 -5.90
CA GLU A 64 0.97 -13.40 -6.63
C GLU A 64 1.43 -14.70 -7.32
N SER A 65 1.25 -15.85 -6.65
CA SER A 65 1.66 -17.15 -7.19
C SER A 65 0.89 -17.59 -8.44
N MET A 66 -0.28 -16.98 -8.71
CA MET A 66 -1.12 -17.27 -9.87
C MET A 66 -0.66 -16.54 -11.14
N PHE A 67 0.25 -15.57 -11.00
CA PHE A 67 0.72 -14.73 -12.08
C PHE A 67 2.09 -15.17 -12.61
N GLU A 68 2.27 -15.11 -13.92
CA GLU A 68 3.53 -15.44 -14.62
C GLU A 68 4.54 -14.30 -14.52
N ASP A 69 4.05 -13.07 -14.52
CA ASP A 69 4.78 -11.80 -14.48
C ASP A 69 5.00 -11.31 -13.03
N LYS A 70 5.56 -12.17 -12.18
CA LYS A 70 5.79 -11.88 -10.75
C LYS A 70 6.57 -10.60 -10.50
N GLY A 71 7.57 -10.29 -11.35
CA GLY A 71 8.35 -9.06 -11.25
C GLY A 71 7.48 -7.81 -11.39
N TYR A 72 6.49 -7.84 -12.28
CA TYR A 72 5.53 -6.74 -12.43
C TYR A 72 4.64 -6.62 -11.19
N VAL A 73 4.14 -7.73 -10.66
CA VAL A 73 3.30 -7.74 -9.43
C VAL A 73 4.08 -7.21 -8.22
N GLN A 74 5.37 -7.55 -8.11
CA GLN A 74 6.24 -7.07 -7.05
C GLN A 74 6.48 -5.56 -7.15
N GLU A 75 6.73 -5.05 -8.36
CA GLU A 75 6.88 -3.62 -8.59
C GLU A 75 5.57 -2.87 -8.30
N TYR A 76 4.43 -3.41 -8.75
CA TYR A 76 3.11 -2.86 -8.44
C TYR A 76 2.86 -2.77 -6.92
N ARG A 77 3.21 -3.83 -6.18
CA ARG A 77 3.12 -3.86 -4.71
C ARG A 77 4.04 -2.81 -4.07
N LYS A 78 5.26 -2.67 -4.57
CA LYS A 78 6.23 -1.69 -4.07
C LYS A 78 5.70 -0.27 -4.27
N ASN A 79 5.21 0.07 -5.46
CA ASN A 79 4.62 1.37 -5.76
C ASN A 79 3.40 1.67 -4.87
N THR A 80 2.58 0.64 -4.58
CA THR A 80 1.45 0.77 -3.65
C THR A 80 1.92 1.13 -2.22
N ILE A 81 3.01 0.53 -1.76
CA ILE A 81 3.60 0.82 -0.44
C ILE A 81 4.20 2.23 -0.42
N GLU A 82 4.96 2.60 -1.45
CA GLU A 82 5.58 3.93 -1.56
C GLU A 82 4.51 5.04 -1.55
N GLN A 83 3.43 4.88 -2.31
CA GLN A 83 2.32 5.85 -2.30
C GLN A 83 1.67 5.95 -0.92
N ALA A 84 1.47 4.82 -0.23
CA ALA A 84 0.92 4.83 1.12
C ALA A 84 1.86 5.52 2.13
N HIS A 85 3.18 5.35 1.99
CA HIS A 85 4.17 6.08 2.80
C HIS A 85 4.06 7.59 2.58
N GLU A 86 3.98 8.03 1.32
CA GLU A 86 3.85 9.46 0.99
C GLU A 86 2.59 10.07 1.59
N ASP A 87 1.44 9.42 1.44
CA ASP A 87 0.17 9.89 1.98
C ASP A 87 0.20 9.96 3.52
N LEU A 88 0.68 8.90 4.16
CA LEU A 88 0.74 8.81 5.62
C LEU A 88 1.76 9.78 6.23
N ALA A 89 2.86 10.06 5.53
CA ALA A 89 3.81 11.09 5.91
C ALA A 89 3.17 12.49 5.88
N VAL A 90 2.30 12.75 4.90
CA VAL A 90 1.49 13.98 4.89
C VAL A 90 0.52 14.00 6.06
N TYR A 91 -0.21 12.91 6.32
CA TYR A 91 -1.18 12.87 7.43
C TYR A 91 -0.51 13.11 8.78
N SER A 92 0.69 12.54 9.01
CA SER A 92 1.45 12.74 10.24
C SER A 92 1.83 14.21 10.47
N ARG A 93 2.05 14.98 9.39
CA ARG A 93 2.32 16.42 9.46
C ARG A 93 1.05 17.24 9.70
N LEU A 94 -0.07 16.84 9.09
CA LEU A 94 -1.36 17.53 9.20
C LEU A 94 -2.07 17.26 10.53
N PHE A 95 -1.90 16.06 11.06
CA PHE A 95 -2.56 15.55 12.26
C PHE A 95 -1.55 14.81 13.17
N PRO A 96 -0.64 15.56 13.83
CA PRO A 96 0.41 14.96 14.67
C PRO A 96 -0.14 14.05 15.79
N GLU A 97 -1.37 14.29 16.24
CA GLU A 97 -2.07 13.46 17.23
C GLU A 97 -2.25 12.00 16.81
N TYR A 98 -2.15 11.67 15.52
CA TYR A 98 -2.25 10.30 14.99
C TYR A 98 -0.90 9.72 14.54
N GLN A 99 0.22 10.41 14.81
CA GLN A 99 1.55 9.98 14.36
C GLN A 99 1.90 8.56 14.83
N GLU A 100 1.59 8.20 16.07
CA GLU A 100 1.87 6.86 16.61
C GLU A 100 1.15 5.77 15.80
N THR A 101 -0.16 5.91 15.59
CA THR A 101 -0.97 4.97 14.78
C THR A 101 -0.45 4.88 13.34
N ILE A 102 0.03 5.98 12.78
CA ILE A 102 0.63 5.99 11.44
C ILE A 102 1.97 5.24 11.43
N THR A 103 2.86 5.54 12.37
CA THR A 103 4.18 4.89 12.47
C THR A 103 4.05 3.38 12.71
N GLU A 104 3.14 2.94 13.59
CA GLU A 104 2.85 1.52 13.81
C GLU A 104 2.43 0.82 12.52
N PHE A 105 1.58 1.47 11.72
CA PHE A 105 1.14 0.93 10.44
C PHE A 105 2.29 0.81 9.45
N LEU A 106 3.09 1.86 9.27
CA LEU A 106 4.23 1.87 8.34
C LEU A 106 5.24 0.77 8.70
N ASN A 107 5.58 0.66 9.99
CA ASN A 107 6.45 -0.40 10.48
C ASN A 107 5.90 -1.81 10.21
N ALA A 108 4.58 -2.00 10.23
CA ALA A 108 3.96 -3.28 9.93
C ALA A 108 4.06 -3.63 8.44
N ILE A 109 3.73 -2.69 7.55
CA ILE A 109 3.77 -2.95 6.10
C ILE A 109 5.20 -3.11 5.56
N ASP A 110 6.18 -2.47 6.20
CA ASP A 110 7.61 -2.59 5.84
C ASP A 110 8.21 -3.94 6.28
N LYS A 111 7.77 -4.47 7.42
CA LYS A 111 8.13 -5.83 7.83
C LYS A 111 7.55 -6.87 6.87
N ASP A 112 6.33 -6.66 6.40
CA ASP A 112 5.71 -7.55 5.41
C ASP A 112 6.33 -7.41 4.01
N SER A 113 6.90 -6.25 3.66
CA SER A 113 7.57 -6.03 2.37
C SER A 113 8.99 -6.62 2.34
N SER A 114 9.72 -6.52 3.45
CA SER A 114 11.08 -7.06 3.60
C SER A 114 11.16 -8.60 3.62
N LEU A 115 10.05 -9.30 3.89
CA LEU A 115 9.98 -10.77 3.87
C LEU A 115 9.96 -11.41 2.46
N LYS A 116 10.26 -10.66 1.38
CA LYS A 116 10.29 -11.22 0.01
C LYS A 116 11.57 -10.97 -0.80
N ILE A 117 12.60 -10.36 -0.22
CA ILE A 117 13.90 -10.24 -0.91
C ILE A 117 14.82 -11.35 -0.41
N ASP A 118 14.45 -12.60 -0.69
CA ASP A 118 15.48 -13.63 -0.86
C ASP A 118 16.06 -13.39 -2.26
N GLU A 119 17.18 -12.68 -2.31
CA GLU A 119 18.10 -12.76 -3.44
C GLU A 119 18.39 -14.24 -3.70
N ALA A 120 17.79 -14.82 -4.75
CA ALA A 120 18.22 -16.12 -5.23
C ALA A 120 19.64 -15.98 -5.81
N PRO A 121 20.70 -16.59 -5.23
CA PRO A 121 21.97 -16.64 -5.91
C PRO A 121 21.89 -17.74 -6.98
N SER A 122 22.12 -17.30 -8.21
CA SER A 122 22.33 -18.07 -9.43
C SER A 122 22.73 -19.55 -9.22
N LEU A 123 21.95 -20.47 -9.81
CA LEU A 123 22.46 -21.78 -10.18
C LEU A 123 23.56 -21.60 -11.23
N ALA A 124 24.79 -21.41 -10.77
CA ALA A 124 25.98 -21.62 -11.57
C ALA A 124 26.02 -23.10 -11.93
N TYR A 125 25.42 -23.46 -13.07
CA TYR A 125 25.70 -24.72 -13.74
C TYR A 125 27.19 -24.74 -14.09
N LYS A 126 28.00 -25.32 -13.20
CA LYS A 126 29.31 -25.82 -13.56
C LYS A 126 29.11 -27.02 -14.46
N PHE A 127 29.10 -26.76 -15.77
CA PHE A 127 29.55 -27.74 -16.74
C PHE A 127 31.00 -28.07 -16.41
N ALA A 128 31.26 -29.31 -16.00
CA ALA A 128 32.60 -29.88 -16.04
C ALA A 128 32.49 -31.31 -16.59
N LYS A 129 32.88 -31.37 -17.87
CA LYS A 129 33.37 -32.49 -18.69
C LYS A 129 33.57 -33.85 -18.01
#